data_AF-A0A3A4NRP8-F1
#
_entry.id   AF-A0A3A4NRP8-F1
#
_cell.length_a   1.000
_cell.length_b   1.000
_cell.length_c   1.000
_cell.angle_alpha   90.00
_cell.angle_beta   90.00
_cell.angle_gamma   90.00
#
_symmetry.space_group_name_H-M   'P 1'
#
loop_
_entity.id
_entity.type
_entity.pdbx_description
1 polymer ?
#
loop_
_entity_poly.entity_id
_entity_poly.type
_entity_poly.pdbx_seq_one_letter_code
_entity_poly.pdbx_strand_id
1 'polypeptide(L)' 'MKPRVYIDSAVWIARFEGQPSYKQIINRLLQTYDTKQWTVCISDAVLLEVLYKPYRENHTVKTIP' A
#
# COMPACT_ATOMS: atom_id res chain seq x y z
N MET A 1 -19.81 16.08 5.81
CA MET A 1 -18.83 15.72 4.76
C MET A 1 -17.70 14.95 5.44
N LYS A 2 -17.35 13.74 4.99
CA LYS A 2 -16.28 12.94 5.61
C LYS A 2 -14.90 13.52 5.26
N PRO A 3 -13.96 13.65 6.21
CA PRO A 3 -12.60 14.08 5.91
C PRO A 3 -11.91 13.06 4.99
N ARG A 4 -11.03 13.56 4.12
CA ARG A 4 -10.30 12.76 3.15
C ARG A 4 -8.83 12.70 3.54
N VAL A 5 -8.21 11.54 3.35
CA VAL A 5 -6.77 11.34 3.49
C VAL A 5 -6.23 10.71 2.22
N TYR A 6 -5.22 11.33 1.65
CA TYR A 6 -4.47 10.75 0.54
C TYR A 6 -3.31 9.91 1.10
N ILE A 7 -3.15 8.68 0.60
CA ILE A 7 -2.10 7.77 1.05
C ILE A 7 -1.12 7.53 -0.11
N ASP A 8 0.13 7.90 0.13
CA ASP A 8 1.22 7.73 -0.83
C ASP A 8 1.70 6.27 -0.95
N SER A 9 2.38 5.94 -2.05
CA SER A 9 2.92 4.60 -2.30
C SER A 9 3.92 4.18 -1.22
N ALA A 10 4.70 5.11 -0.65
CA ALA A 10 5.67 4.82 0.40
C ALA A 10 5.03 4.16 1.63
N VAL A 11 3.80 4.53 1.98
CA VAL A 11 3.07 3.94 3.12
C VAL A 11 2.73 2.48 2.84
N TRP A 12 2.24 2.18 1.64
CA TRP A 12 1.91 0.82 1.23
C TRP A 12 3.15 -0.06 1.11
N ILE A 13 4.19 0.44 0.46
CA ILE A 13 5.48 -0.27 0.32
C ILE A 13 6.06 -0.56 1.70
N ALA A 14 6.10 0.42 2.60
CA ALA A 14 6.59 0.20 3.96
C ALA A 14 5.73 -0.78 4.77
N ARG A 15 4.40 -0.81 4.55
CA ARG A 15 3.49 -1.77 5.17
C ARG A 15 3.79 -3.21 4.73
N PHE A 16 4.13 -3.43 3.47
CA PHE A 16 4.38 -4.77 2.92
C PHE A 16 5.85 -5.21 3.10
N GLU A 17 6.81 -4.31 2.88
CA GLU A 17 8.24 -4.65 2.78
C GLU A 17 9.10 -4.02 3.89
N GLY A 18 8.60 -3.00 4.58
CA GLY A 18 9.37 -2.26 5.57
C GLY A 18 9.73 -3.05 6.83
N GLN A 19 10.53 -2.42 7.70
CA GLN A 19 10.90 -2.99 9.00
C GLN A 19 9.66 -3.26 9.87
N PRO A 20 9.66 -4.31 10.72
CA PRO A 20 8.52 -4.68 11.55
C PRO A 20 7.95 -3.54 12.40
N SER A 21 8.82 -2.66 12.93
CA SER A 21 8.41 -1.49 13.71
C SER A 21 7.55 -0.51 12.91
N TYR A 22 7.95 -0.20 11.67
CA TYR A 22 7.18 0.67 10.78
C TYR A 22 5.86 0.02 10.35
N LYS A 23 5.87 -1.28 10.05
CA LYS A 23 4.64 -2.03 9.73
C LYS A 23 3.59 -1.92 10.83
N GLN A 24 4.00 -2.06 12.09
CA GLN A 24 3.10 -1.91 13.23
C GLN A 24 2.53 -0.50 13.39
N ILE A 25 3.35 0.54 13.14
CA ILE A 25 2.92 1.94 13.20
C ILE A 25 1.90 2.22 12.08
N ILE A 26 2.20 1.80 10.86
CA ILE A 26 1.33 2.01 9.70
C ILE A 26 0.01 1.26 9.86
N ASN A 27 0.03 0.01 10.32
CA ASN A 27 -1.22 -0.74 10.55
C ASN A 27 -2.13 -0.06 11.58
N ARG A 28 -1.56 0.45 12.68
CA ARG A 28 -2.33 1.22 13.68
C ARG A 28 -2.91 2.52 13.11
N LEU A 29 -2.13 3.22 12.28
CA LEU A 29 -2.60 4.43 11.60
C LEU A 29 -3.77 4.13 10.66
N LEU A 30 -3.66 3.10 9.82
CA LEU A 30 -4.71 2.73 8.87
C LEU A 30 -6.01 2.28 9.57
N GLN A 31 -5.90 1.54 10.68
CA GLN A 31 -7.05 1.19 11.53
C GLN A 31 -7.76 2.43 12.11
N THR A 32 -7.02 3.50 12.37
CA THR A 32 -7.59 4.76 12.85
C THR A 32 -8.47 5.44 11.78
N TYR A 33 -8.14 5.29 10.49
CA TYR A 33 -8.96 5.85 9.41
C TYR A 33 -10.25 5.07 9.19
N ASP A 34 -10.19 3.75 9.33
CA ASP A 34 -11.36 2.87 9.25
C ASP A 34 -12.38 3.20 10.35
N THR A 35 -11.89 3.31 11.60
CA THR A 35 -12.72 3.63 12.77
C THR A 35 -13.29 5.05 12.76
N LYS A 36 -12.52 6.06 12.31
CA LYS A 36 -12.98 7.46 12.27
C LYS A 36 -13.87 7.79 11.07
N GLN A 37 -14.19 6.80 10.22
CA GLN A 37 -14.96 6.98 8.99
C GLN A 37 -14.35 7.99 8.02
N TRP A 38 -13.02 8.00 7.88
CA TRP A 38 -12.35 8.84 6.89
C TRP A 38 -12.46 8.20 5.51
N THR A 39 -12.51 9.02 4.45
CA THR A 39 -12.38 8.51 3.09
C THR A 39 -10.90 8.44 2.73
N VAL A 40 -10.40 7.22 2.54
CA VAL A 40 -9.05 6.98 2.05
C VAL A 40 -9.03 7.17 0.53
N CYS A 41 -8.06 7.92 0.04
CA CYS A 41 -7.86 8.23 -1.36
C CYS A 41 -6.44 7.81 -1.80
N ILE A 42 -6.34 7.28 -3.01
CA ILE A 42 -5.08 6.98 -3.70
C ILE A 42 -5.24 7.40 -5.17
N SER A 43 -4.12 7.59 -5.88
CA SER A 43 -4.12 7.81 -7.33
C SER A 43 -3.76 6.52 -8.08
N ASP A 44 -4.07 6.49 -9.38
CA ASP A 44 -3.64 5.39 -10.26
C ASP A 44 -2.11 5.26 -10.33
N ALA A 45 -1.38 6.38 -10.22
CA ALA A 45 0.08 6.37 -10.15
C ALA A 45 0.59 5.63 -8.90
N VAL A 46 0.00 5.91 -7.73
CA VAL A 46 0.32 5.18 -6.49
C VAL A 46 -0.01 3.70 -6.62
N LEU A 47 -1.16 3.37 -7.23
CA LEU A 47 -1.53 1.97 -7.46
C LEU A 47 -0.49 1.26 -8.34
N LEU A 48 -0.05 1.90 -9.42
CA LEU A 48 0.98 1.36 -10.31
C LEU A 48 2.30 1.13 -9.56
N GLU A 49 2.78 2.11 -8.78
CA GLU A 49 4.02 1.99 -8.02
C GLU A 49 4.00 0.83 -7.02
N VAL A 50 2.89 0.68 -6.30
CA VAL A 50 2.73 -0.38 -5.29
C VAL A 50 2.64 -1.77 -5.95
N LEU A 51 1.96 -1.87 -7.10
CA LEU A 51 1.76 -3.15 -7.79
C LEU A 51 2.90 -3.51 -8.74
N TYR A 52 3.77 -2.58 -9.11
CA TYR A 52 4.80 -2.80 -10.12
C TYR A 52 5.76 -3.96 -9.77
N LYS A 53 6.22 -4.04 -8.52
CA LYS A 53 7.12 -5.11 -8.09
C LYS A 53 6.46 -6.49 -8.09
N PRO A 54 5.29 -6.72 -7.46
CA PRO A 54 4.60 -8.01 -7.56
C PRO A 54 4.20 -8.34 -9.01
N TYR A 55 3.94 -7.33 -9.87
CA TYR A 55 3.74 -7.56 -11.30
C TYR A 55 4.99 -8.12 -11.98
N ARG A 56 6.18 -7.57 -11.68
CA ARG A 56 7.46 -8.07 -12.23
C ARG A 56 7.77 -9.51 -11.82
N GLU A 57 7.52 -9.87 -10.55
CA GLU A 57 7.78 -11.22 -10.03
C GLU A 57 6.82 -12.27 -10.61
N ASN A 58 5.58 -11.89 -10.94
CA ASN A 58 4.62 -12.78 -11.62
C ASN A 58 4.93 -13.00 -13.11
N HIS A 59 5.75 -12.13 -13.72
CA HIS A 59 6.18 -12.24 -15.11
C HIS A 59 7.60 -12.81 -15.28
N THR A 60 8.23 -13.32 -14.21
CA THR A 60 9.33 -14.28 -14.35
C THR A 60 8.76 -15.58 -14.93
N VAL A 61 8.71 -15.57 -16.26
CA VAL A 61 8.38 -16.65 -17.18
C VAL A 61 8.87 -17.98 -16.62
N LYS A 62 7.94 -18.92 -16.42
CA LYS A 62 8.27 -20.34 -16.47
C LYS A 62 8.99 -20.56 -17.80
N THR A 63 10.32 -20.66 -17.76
CA THR A 63 11.06 -21.35 -18.81
C THR A 63 10.59 -22.79 -18.72
N ILE A 64 9.57 -23.12 -19.51
CA ILE A 64 9.17 -24.49 -19.77
C ILE A 64 10.36 -25.10 -20.53
N PRO A 65 10.97 -26.19 -20.04
CA PRO A 65 12.08 -26.84 -20.72
C PRO A 65 11.69 -27.37 -22.10
#